data_AF-A0A285E7C7-F1
#
_entry.id   AF-A0A285E7C7-F1
#
_cell.length_a   1.000
_cell.length_b   1.000
_cell.length_c   1.000
_cell.angle_alpha   90.00
_cell.angle_beta   90.00
_cell.angle_gamma   90.00
#
_symmetry.space_group_name_H-M   'P 1'
#
loop_
_entity.id
_entity.type
_entity.pdbx_description
1 polymer ?
#
loop_
_entity_poly.entity_id
_entity_poly.type
_entity_poly.pdbx_seq_one_letter_code
_entity_poly.pdbx_strand_id
1 'polypeptide(L)'
;MPPSLPARPDPDLPEDDVLAGSTGATITPYRDGPLIVRGDFRLVDQDGGEIDPGRDTVALCRCGKSGIKPFCDGTHKRSGFTAPSAPARPRPAARILHEGR
;
A
#
# COMPACT_ATOMS: atom_id res chain seq x y z
N MET A 1 -36.57 20.42 46.41
CA MET A 1 -36.26 20.30 44.97
C MET A 1 -34.74 20.33 44.84
N PRO A 2 -34.07 19.20 44.59
CA PRO A 2 -32.61 19.17 44.50
C PRO A 2 -32.13 19.85 43.20
N PRO A 3 -30.97 20.52 43.23
CA PRO A 3 -30.41 21.22 42.07
C PRO A 3 -29.86 20.24 41.03
N SER A 4 -30.17 20.49 39.76
CA SER A 4 -29.62 19.76 38.61
C SER A 4 -28.12 19.95 38.51
N LEU A 5 -27.37 18.88 38.68
CA LEU A 5 -25.95 18.80 38.33
C LEU A 5 -25.79 18.85 36.79
N PRO A 6 -24.71 19.45 36.24
CA PRO A 6 -24.40 19.32 34.83
C PRO A 6 -23.96 17.89 34.51
N ALA A 7 -24.45 17.36 33.38
CA ALA A 7 -24.02 16.07 32.84
C ALA A 7 -22.50 16.06 32.64
N ARG A 8 -21.84 14.98 33.04
CA ARG A 8 -20.44 14.72 32.72
C ARG A 8 -20.30 14.55 31.20
N PRO A 9 -19.25 15.08 30.56
CA PRO A 9 -18.97 14.72 29.16
C PRO A 9 -18.55 13.25 29.10
N ASP A 10 -19.13 12.52 28.14
CA ASP A 10 -18.83 11.11 27.87
C ASP A 10 -17.36 10.94 27.44
N PRO A 11 -16.61 9.97 28.02
CA PRO A 11 -15.22 9.69 27.67
C PRO A 11 -15.05 8.71 26.50
N ASP A 12 -16.06 8.58 25.63
CA ASP A 12 -16.11 7.55 24.57
C ASP A 12 -16.35 8.13 23.17
N LEU A 13 -15.82 9.33 22.94
CA LEU A 13 -15.66 9.83 21.58
C LEU A 13 -14.25 9.42 21.11
N PRO A 14 -14.11 8.48 20.15
CA PRO A 14 -12.82 8.23 19.54
C PRO A 14 -12.31 9.52 18.90
N GLU A 15 -11.16 9.95 19.40
CA GLU A 15 -10.45 11.17 19.04
C GLU A 15 -10.07 11.11 17.55
N ASP A 16 -10.69 12.01 16.80
CA ASP A 16 -10.19 12.62 15.58
C ASP A 16 -9.71 11.65 14.49
N ASP A 17 -10.70 11.18 13.72
CA ASP A 17 -10.57 10.85 12.30
C ASP A 17 -10.00 12.08 11.55
N VAL A 18 -8.68 12.25 11.57
CA VAL A 18 -7.97 13.31 10.84
C VAL A 18 -8.04 13.00 9.35
N LEU A 19 -9.17 13.35 8.75
CA LEU A 19 -9.34 13.53 7.31
C LEU A 19 -8.51 14.75 6.86
N ALA A 20 -7.24 14.54 6.55
CA ALA A 20 -6.39 15.55 5.91
C ALA A 20 -5.60 14.98 4.72
N GLY A 21 -6.19 15.09 3.52
CA GLY A 21 -5.48 15.06 2.23
C GLY A 21 -5.31 13.68 1.59
N SER A 22 -6.28 13.24 0.78
CA SER A 22 -6.23 12.01 -0.06
C SER A 22 -5.36 10.88 0.53
N THR A 23 -5.83 10.27 1.63
CA THR A 23 -5.19 9.17 2.38
C THR A 23 -5.12 7.88 1.57
N GLY A 24 -4.32 7.87 0.49
CA GLY A 24 -4.26 6.75 -0.43
C GLY A 24 -2.89 6.57 -1.04
N ALA A 25 -2.39 5.34 -0.94
CA ALA A 25 -1.23 4.92 -1.70
C ALA A 25 -1.59 4.77 -3.19
N THR A 26 -0.81 5.37 -4.07
CA THR A 26 -0.86 5.10 -5.51
C THR A 26 0.21 4.07 -5.87
N ILE A 27 -0.19 2.95 -6.47
CA ILE A 27 0.72 1.90 -6.94
C ILE A 27 0.72 1.88 -8.47
N THR A 28 1.85 2.19 -9.08
CA THR A 28 2.03 2.26 -10.54
C THR A 28 2.98 1.17 -11.02
N PRO A 29 2.49 0.14 -11.75
CA PRO A 29 3.37 -0.81 -12.41
C PRO A 29 4.08 -0.18 -13.60
N TYR A 30 5.41 -0.15 -13.60
CA TYR A 30 6.19 0.31 -14.74
C TYR A 30 6.41 -0.82 -15.73
N ARG A 31 6.25 -0.52 -17.03
CA ARG A 31 6.61 -1.44 -18.13
C ARG A 31 8.05 -1.91 -17.93
N ASP A 32 8.23 -3.23 -17.96
CA ASP A 32 9.54 -3.89 -17.84
C ASP A 32 10.31 -3.51 -16.56
N GLY A 33 9.60 -3.01 -15.55
CA GLY A 33 10.17 -2.36 -14.38
C GLY A 33 9.41 -2.64 -13.07
N PRO A 34 9.75 -1.89 -12.01
CA PRO A 34 9.22 -2.10 -10.65
C PRO A 34 7.77 -1.63 -10.49
N LEU A 35 7.22 -1.88 -9.30
CA LEU A 35 6.02 -1.20 -8.80
C LEU A 35 6.45 0.08 -8.09
N ILE A 36 5.98 1.24 -8.53
CA ILE A 36 6.23 2.51 -7.85
C ILE A 36 5.07 2.77 -6.90
N VAL A 37 5.35 2.84 -5.60
CA VAL A 37 4.37 3.19 -4.56
C VAL A 37 4.63 4.64 -4.15
N ARG A 38 3.57 5.45 -4.06
CA ARG A 38 3.63 6.86 -3.65
C ARG A 38 2.50 7.18 -2.68
N GLY A 39 2.74 8.13 -1.78
CA GLY A 39 1.75 8.65 -0.86
C GLY A 39 1.85 8.00 0.51
N ASP A 40 0.74 8.00 1.24
CA ASP A 40 0.68 7.43 2.59
C ASP A 40 0.46 5.91 2.50
N PHE A 41 1.48 5.14 2.89
CA PHE A 41 1.44 3.67 2.92
C PHE A 41 2.27 3.12 4.06
N ARG A 42 1.84 1.96 4.57
CA ARG A 42 2.63 1.12 5.47
C ARG A 42 3.13 -0.10 4.70
N LEU A 43 4.40 -0.41 4.86
CA LEU A 43 4.99 -1.63 4.30
C LEU A 43 5.26 -2.60 5.46
N VAL A 44 4.63 -3.77 5.40
CA VAL A 44 4.74 -4.80 6.43
C VAL A 44 5.10 -6.13 5.79
N ASP A 45 5.81 -6.98 6.54
CA ASP A 45 6.00 -8.38 6.19
C ASP A 45 4.78 -9.24 6.60
N GLN A 46 4.82 -10.54 6.27
CA GLN A 46 3.74 -11.48 6.60
C GLN A 46 3.57 -11.75 8.10
N ASP A 47 4.60 -11.46 8.91
CA ASP A 47 4.61 -11.66 10.36
C ASP A 47 4.18 -10.38 11.10
N GLY A 48 3.90 -9.29 10.36
CA GLY A 48 3.49 -7.99 10.87
C GLY A 48 4.65 -7.05 11.20
N GLY A 49 5.88 -7.43 10.87
CA GLY A 49 7.07 -6.58 11.01
C GLY A 49 7.02 -5.39 10.05
N GLU A 50 7.20 -4.19 10.58
CA GLU A 50 7.22 -2.98 9.77
C GLU A 50 8.56 -2.83 9.03
N ILE A 51 8.50 -2.59 7.72
CA ILE A 51 9.64 -2.38 6.86
C ILE A 51 9.74 -0.88 6.59
N ASP A 52 10.75 -0.22 7.12
CA ASP A 52 11.00 1.21 6.87
C ASP A 52 11.30 1.46 5.38
N PRO A 53 10.43 2.20 4.66
CA PRO A 53 10.66 2.54 3.25
C PRO A 53 11.71 3.65 3.06
N GLY A 54 12.04 4.41 4.11
CA GLY A 54 12.97 5.54 4.11
C GLY A 54 12.52 6.78 3.32
N ARG A 55 11.34 6.74 2.68
CA ARG A 55 10.77 7.81 1.85
C ARG A 55 9.31 7.54 1.45
N ASP A 56 8.58 8.60 1.12
CA ASP A 56 7.17 8.56 0.68
C ASP A 56 6.98 7.98 -0.74
N THR A 57 8.06 7.61 -1.42
CA THR A 57 8.01 7.02 -2.76
C THR A 57 9.02 5.89 -2.87
N VAL A 58 8.57 4.65 -3.01
CA VAL A 58 9.45 3.48 -3.13
C VAL A 58 9.24 2.73 -4.44
N ALA A 59 10.26 1.96 -4.81
CA ALA A 59 10.22 1.06 -5.94
C ALA A 59 10.31 -0.39 -5.42
N LEU A 60 9.23 -1.15 -5.54
CA LEU A 60 9.18 -2.55 -5.14
C LEU A 60 9.55 -3.47 -6.30
N CYS A 61 10.26 -4.55 -5.97
CA CYS A 61 10.69 -5.55 -6.94
C CYS A 61 9.49 -6.26 -7.56
N ARG A 62 9.39 -6.20 -8.89
CA ARG A 62 8.40 -6.98 -9.66
C ARG A 62 9.01 -8.14 -10.44
N CYS A 63 10.32 -8.12 -10.68
CA CYS A 63 11.01 -9.11 -11.52
C CYS A 63 11.50 -10.35 -10.76
N GLY A 64 11.41 -10.36 -9.42
CA GLY A 64 11.88 -11.45 -8.56
C GLY A 64 13.41 -11.55 -8.36
N LYS A 65 14.21 -10.76 -9.10
CA LYS A 65 15.67 -10.92 -9.16
C LYS A 65 16.48 -9.88 -8.38
N SER A 66 15.84 -8.94 -7.66
CA SER A 66 16.58 -7.97 -6.84
C SER A 66 17.33 -8.65 -5.69
N GLY A 67 18.51 -8.15 -5.35
CA GLY A 67 19.29 -8.54 -4.18
C GLY A 67 18.87 -7.83 -2.88
N ILE A 68 18.05 -6.78 -2.96
CA ILE A 68 17.60 -5.96 -1.80
C ILE A 68 16.07 -6.02 -1.62
N LYS A 69 15.48 -7.21 -1.82
CA LYS A 69 14.03 -7.39 -1.68
C LYS A 69 13.54 -6.88 -0.31
N PRO A 70 12.34 -6.27 -0.23
CA PRO A 70 11.32 -6.14 -1.28
C PRO A 70 11.57 -5.01 -2.30
N PHE A 71 12.66 -4.25 -2.16
CA PHE A 71 12.96 -3.11 -3.01
C PHE A 71 13.55 -3.50 -4.37
N CYS A 72 13.52 -2.55 -5.31
CA CYS A 72 14.12 -2.69 -6.63
C CYS A 72 15.50 -2.01 -6.70
N ASP A 73 16.54 -2.79 -7.02
CA ASP A 73 17.92 -2.33 -7.30
C ASP A 73 18.23 -2.11 -8.79
N GLY A 74 17.24 -2.21 -9.68
CA GLY A 74 17.45 -2.09 -11.13
C GLY A 74 17.83 -3.40 -11.83
N THR A 75 17.94 -4.53 -11.12
CA THR A 75 18.26 -5.84 -11.72
C THR A 75 17.28 -6.26 -12.82
N HIS A 76 16.03 -5.76 -12.80
CA HIS A 76 15.05 -5.98 -13.88
C HIS A 76 15.62 -5.68 -15.28
N LYS A 77 16.43 -4.61 -15.43
CA LYS A 77 17.05 -4.23 -16.70
C LYS A 77 18.05 -5.28 -17.19
N ARG A 78 18.96 -5.69 -16.30
CA ARG A 78 20.01 -6.68 -16.61
C ARG A 78 19.44 -8.08 -16.82
N SER A 79 18.32 -8.38 -16.18
CA SER A 79 17.69 -9.69 -16.24
C SER A 79 16.74 -9.91 -17.42
N GLY A 80 16.55 -8.89 -18.28
CA GLY A 80 15.62 -8.94 -19.40
C GLY A 80 14.16 -9.07 -18.98
N PHE A 81 13.78 -8.52 -17.82
CA PHE A 81 12.40 -8.63 -17.35
C PHE A 81 11.45 -7.91 -18.30
N THR A 82 10.46 -8.63 -18.84
CA THR A 82 9.45 -8.08 -19.74
C THR A 82 8.08 -8.29 -19.15
N ALA A 83 7.34 -7.19 -18.94
CA ALA A 83 5.95 -7.27 -18.51
C ALA A 83 5.23 -5.92 -18.73
N PRO A 84 3.96 -5.94 -19.19
CA PRO A 84 3.19 -4.73 -19.39
C PRO A 84 2.91 -3.99 -18.06
N SER A 85 2.58 -2.71 -18.16
CA SER A 85 2.16 -1.87 -17.03
C SER A 85 0.69 -2.10 -16.62
N ALA A 86 -0.08 -2.74 -17.48
CA ALA A 86 -1.49 -3.08 -17.25
C ALA A 86 -1.80 -4.47 -17.83
N PRO A 87 -2.80 -5.19 -17.30
CA PRO A 87 -3.23 -6.45 -17.88
C PRO A 87 -3.82 -6.26 -19.29
N ALA A 88 -3.54 -7.18 -20.21
CA ALA A 88 -4.06 -7.13 -21.58
C ALA A 88 -5.59 -7.31 -21.66
N ARG A 89 -6.18 -7.96 -20.65
CA ARG A 89 -7.63 -8.07 -20.45
C ARG A 89 -7.93 -7.56 -19.03
N PRO A 90 -8.43 -6.32 -18.87
CA PRO A 90 -8.75 -5.78 -17.55
C PRO A 90 -9.96 -6.52 -16.99
N ARG A 91 -9.72 -7.62 -16.28
CA ARG A 91 -10.69 -8.18 -15.34
C ARG A 91 -10.53 -7.41 -14.03
N PRO A 92 -11.63 -6.96 -13.39
CA PRO A 92 -11.54 -6.44 -12.03
C PRO A 92 -10.81 -7.45 -11.16
N ALA A 93 -9.80 -7.02 -10.40
CA ALA A 93 -9.03 -7.92 -9.53
C ALA A 93 -9.94 -8.73 -8.60
N ALA A 94 -11.05 -8.14 -8.16
CA ALA A 94 -12.10 -8.78 -7.36
C ALA A 94 -12.73 -10.04 -8.00
N ARG A 95 -12.74 -10.17 -9.33
CA ARG A 95 -13.30 -11.35 -10.03
C ARG A 95 -12.28 -12.47 -10.27
N ILE A 96 -10.99 -12.22 -10.07
CA ILE A 96 -9.93 -13.23 -10.28
C ILE A 96 -10.05 -14.37 -9.24
N LEU A 97 -10.58 -14.08 -8.05
CA LEU A 97 -10.68 -15.03 -6.95
C LEU A 97 -11.82 -16.07 -7.09
N HIS A 98 -12.77 -15.88 -8.02
CA HIS A 98 -13.99 -16.71 -8.08
C HIS A 98 -13.96 -17.85 -9.12
N GLU A 99 -12.99 -17.85 -10.05
CA GLU A 99 -12.95 -18.77 -11.21
C GLU A 99 -11.88 -19.86 -11.08
N GLY A 100 -11.23 -19.97 -9.92
CA GLY A 100 -10.14 -20.94 -9.66
C GLY A 100 -10.48 -22.08 -8.70
N ARG A 101 -11.77 -22.29 -8.38
CA ARG A 101 -12.24 -23.41 -7.55
C ARG A 101 -12.87 -24.51 -8.40
#